data_AF-A0A183C752-F1
#
_entry.id   AF-A0A183C752-F1
#
_cell.length_a   1.000
_cell.length_b   1.000
_cell.length_c   1.000
_cell.angle_alpha   90.00
_cell.angle_beta   90.00
_cell.angle_gamma   90.00
#
_symmetry.space_group_name_H-M   'P 1'
#
loop_
_entity.id
_entity.type
_entity.pdbx_description
1 polymer ?
#
loop_
_entity_poly.entity_id
_entity_poly.type
_entity_poly.pdbx_seq_one_letter_code
_entity_poly.pdbx_strand_id
1 'polypeptide(L)'
;MNFQLTSASLLLLMPSIFASIIPQQHSGIQGRLMCADLPAANVRVKLIDDDFGPDPDDDLDSGYTDSMGNFVLAGDTTELTTIDPHLKIYHDCNDGLIPCQRRWKFELPNHYITSGKHPGKTLDIGTWNLEAKMPGESHDCIH
;
A
#
# COMPACT_ATOMS: atom_id res chain seq x y z
N MET A 1 55.50 8.38 54.10
CA MET A 1 54.07 8.02 53.92
C MET A 1 53.73 8.22 52.45
N ASN A 2 53.69 7.15 51.67
CA ASN A 2 53.32 7.20 50.25
C ASN A 2 51.91 6.63 50.10
N PHE A 3 50.93 7.47 49.78
CA PHE A 3 49.60 7.04 49.39
C PHE A 3 49.63 6.66 47.90
N GLN A 4 49.56 5.37 47.58
CA GLN A 4 49.27 4.92 46.23
C GLN A 4 47.76 4.99 46.01
N LEU A 5 47.34 5.94 45.17
CA LEU A 5 45.98 5.99 44.62
C LEU A 5 45.88 4.95 43.51
N THR A 6 45.31 3.79 43.83
CA THR A 6 44.89 2.81 42.82
C THR A 6 43.69 3.37 42.07
N SER A 7 43.90 3.80 40.82
CA SER A 7 42.81 4.21 39.93
C SER A 7 41.97 2.99 39.56
N ALA A 8 40.80 2.85 40.17
CA ALA A 8 39.79 1.89 39.74
C ALA A 8 39.16 2.42 38.44
N SER A 9 39.63 1.92 37.30
CA SER A 9 39.00 2.16 36.01
C SER A 9 37.62 1.49 35.99
N LEU A 10 36.58 2.28 36.25
CA LEU A 10 35.19 1.88 36.09
C LEU A 10 34.90 1.72 34.59
N LEU A 11 34.98 0.49 34.07
CA LEU A 11 34.46 0.18 32.73
C LEU A 11 32.94 0.37 32.76
N LEU A 12 32.47 1.50 32.26
CA LEU A 12 31.08 1.71 31.89
C LEU A 12 30.73 0.71 30.77
N LEU A 13 30.06 -0.38 31.14
CA LEU A 13 29.37 -1.25 30.19
C LEU A 13 28.27 -0.42 29.53
N MET A 14 28.55 0.16 28.37
CA MET A 14 27.53 0.79 27.54
C MET A 14 26.48 -0.28 27.20
N PRO A 15 25.19 -0.07 27.49
CA PRO A 15 24.15 -0.97 27.01
C PRO A 15 24.22 -0.95 25.49
N SER A 16 24.49 -2.10 24.86
CA SER A 16 24.39 -2.25 23.42
C SER A 16 22.95 -1.97 23.03
N ILE A 17 22.68 -0.77 22.51
CA ILE A 17 21.38 -0.41 21.98
C ILE A 17 21.22 -1.26 20.72
N PHE A 18 20.51 -2.38 20.83
CA PHE A 18 20.07 -3.11 19.65
C PHE A 18 19.10 -2.18 18.91
N ALA A 19 19.58 -1.58 17.83
CA ALA A 19 18.70 -0.87 16.92
C ALA A 19 17.76 -1.92 16.31
N SER A 20 16.49 -1.91 16.72
CA SER A 20 15.44 -2.66 16.04
C SER A 20 15.38 -2.13 14.61
N ILE A 21 15.74 -2.97 13.64
CA ILE A 21 15.54 -2.65 12.23
C ILE A 21 14.05 -2.79 11.99
N ILE A 22 13.35 -1.68 11.81
CA ILE A 22 11.95 -1.68 11.40
C ILE A 22 11.90 -2.32 10.00
N PRO A 23 11.06 -3.35 9.79
CA PRO A 23 11.04 -4.04 8.51
C PRO A 23 10.50 -3.12 7.41
N GLN A 24 11.13 -3.22 6.24
CA GLN A 24 10.59 -2.62 5.02
C GLN A 24 9.73 -3.65 4.31
N GLN A 25 8.51 -3.26 3.98
CA GLN A 25 7.50 -4.13 3.38
C GLN A 25 7.01 -3.54 2.08
N HIS A 26 6.84 -4.40 1.08
CA HIS A 26 6.53 -4.01 -0.29
C HIS A 26 5.34 -4.82 -0.80
N SER A 27 4.42 -4.16 -1.51
CA SER A 27 3.29 -4.76 -2.21
C SER A 27 3.22 -4.30 -3.67
N GLY A 28 2.68 -5.14 -4.54
CA GLY A 28 2.53 -4.83 -5.95
C GLY A 28 1.28 -5.48 -6.53
N ILE A 29 0.61 -4.78 -7.44
CA ILE A 29 -0.63 -5.23 -8.07
C ILE A 29 -0.72 -4.78 -9.52
N GLN A 30 -1.31 -5.62 -10.36
CA GLN A 30 -1.64 -5.30 -11.74
C GLN A 30 -3.01 -5.85 -12.11
N GLY A 31 -3.58 -5.31 -13.18
CA GLY A 31 -4.82 -5.81 -13.75
C GLY A 31 -5.27 -5.00 -14.96
N ARG A 32 -6.48 -5.32 -15.42
CA ARG A 32 -7.15 -4.64 -16.53
C ARG A 32 -8.60 -4.32 -16.18
N LEU A 33 -9.03 -3.10 -16.47
CA LEU A 33 -10.39 -2.63 -16.21
C LEU A 33 -11.15 -2.43 -17.52
N MET A 34 -12.40 -2.87 -17.51
CA MET A 34 -13.37 -2.73 -18.60
C MET A 34 -14.58 -1.94 -18.11
N CYS A 35 -15.27 -1.26 -19.02
CA CYS A 35 -16.58 -0.69 -18.79
C CYS A 35 -17.48 -1.14 -19.95
N ALA A 36 -18.39 -2.06 -19.67
CA ALA A 36 -19.05 -2.86 -20.70
C ALA A 36 -18.02 -3.55 -21.61
N ASP A 37 -18.17 -3.44 -22.92
CA ASP A 37 -17.31 -4.11 -23.90
C ASP A 37 -16.01 -3.33 -24.21
N LEU A 38 -15.82 -2.15 -23.61
CA LEU A 38 -14.71 -1.25 -23.91
C LEU A 38 -13.68 -1.24 -22.78
N PRO A 39 -12.38 -1.11 -23.10
CA PRO A 39 -11.36 -0.84 -22.09
C PRO A 39 -11.66 0.45 -21.33
N ALA A 40 -11.60 0.40 -20.00
CA ALA A 40 -11.79 1.57 -19.16
C ALA A 40 -10.46 2.31 -19.01
N ALA A 41 -10.19 3.23 -19.94
CA ALA A 41 -8.99 4.05 -19.95
C ALA A 41 -9.11 5.24 -18.97
N ASN A 42 -7.96 5.71 -18.46
CA ASN A 42 -7.85 6.87 -17.58
C ASN A 42 -8.69 6.76 -16.28
N VAL A 43 -8.85 5.54 -15.77
CA VAL A 43 -9.46 5.25 -14.46
C VAL A 43 -8.38 5.42 -13.39
N ARG A 44 -8.66 6.20 -12.34
CA ARG A 44 -7.71 6.38 -11.24
C ARG A 44 -7.65 5.11 -10.40
N VAL A 45 -6.43 4.66 -10.13
CA VAL A 45 -6.15 3.54 -9.23
C VAL A 45 -5.13 3.95 -8.17
N LYS A 46 -5.30 3.49 -6.94
CA LYS A 46 -4.38 3.74 -5.82
C LYS A 46 -4.13 2.45 -5.05
N LEU A 47 -2.87 2.18 -4.77
CA LEU A 47 -2.44 1.16 -3.83
C LEU A 47 -2.13 1.90 -2.52
N ILE A 48 -2.82 1.53 -1.46
CA ILE A 48 -2.67 2.19 -0.16
C ILE A 48 -2.36 1.15 0.91
N ASP A 49 -1.79 1.63 2.00
CA ASP A 49 -1.80 0.96 3.29
C ASP A 49 -3.00 1.44 4.10
N ASP A 50 -3.85 0.52 4.56
CA ASP A 50 -5.09 0.86 5.29
C ASP A 50 -5.00 0.33 6.72
N ASP A 51 -4.15 0.97 7.52
CA ASP A 51 -3.88 0.51 8.88
C ASP A 51 -5.02 0.84 9.85
N PHE A 52 -5.34 -0.12 10.72
CA PHE A 52 -6.22 0.13 11.86
C PHE A 52 -5.43 0.68 13.06
N GLY A 53 -5.42 2.01 13.27
CA GLY A 53 -4.85 2.55 14.50
C GLY A 53 -4.34 4.00 14.42
N PRO A 54 -3.28 4.34 15.19
CA PRO A 54 -2.65 5.66 15.15
C PRO A 54 -1.72 5.87 13.95
N ASP A 55 -1.52 4.85 13.11
CA ASP A 55 -0.76 4.97 11.87
C ASP A 55 -1.62 5.67 10.81
N PRO A 56 -1.15 6.78 10.20
CA PRO A 56 -1.88 7.41 9.11
C PRO A 56 -1.82 6.56 7.83
N ASP A 57 -2.98 6.31 7.22
CA ASP A 57 -3.08 5.64 5.91
C ASP A 57 -2.08 6.21 4.89
N ASP A 58 -1.15 5.37 4.42
CA ASP A 58 -0.11 5.76 3.48
C ASP A 58 -0.50 5.41 2.04
N ASP A 59 -0.42 6.38 1.13
CA ASP A 59 -0.48 6.11 -0.32
C ASP A 59 0.85 5.45 -0.75
N LEU A 60 0.83 4.14 -0.99
CA LEU A 60 2.00 3.39 -1.45
C LEU A 60 2.34 3.70 -2.91
N ASP A 61 1.34 3.74 -3.78
CA ASP A 61 1.49 4.11 -5.19
C ASP A 61 0.14 4.53 -5.80
N SER A 62 0.15 5.32 -6.87
CA SER A 62 -1.06 5.65 -7.61
C SER A 62 -0.81 5.94 -9.08
N GLY A 63 -1.83 5.69 -9.89
CA GLY A 63 -1.73 5.85 -11.33
C GLY A 63 -3.09 5.85 -12.01
N TYR A 64 -3.05 5.74 -13.33
CA TYR A 64 -4.23 5.69 -14.18
C TYR A 64 -4.12 4.51 -15.13
N THR A 65 -5.25 3.89 -15.46
CA THR A 65 -5.27 2.86 -16.49
C THR A 65 -4.89 3.43 -17.86
N ASP A 66 -4.16 2.64 -18.65
CA ASP A 66 -3.76 2.99 -20.00
C ASP A 66 -4.93 2.94 -21.01
N SER A 67 -4.67 3.22 -22.28
CA SER A 67 -5.66 3.15 -23.36
C SER A 67 -6.31 1.77 -23.57
N MET A 68 -5.67 0.72 -23.05
CA MET A 68 -6.12 -0.67 -23.11
C MET A 68 -6.76 -1.11 -21.77
N GLY A 69 -6.91 -0.20 -20.81
CA GLY A 69 -7.48 -0.44 -19.49
C GLY A 69 -6.52 -1.08 -18.50
N ASN A 70 -5.25 -1.25 -18.83
CA ASN A 70 -4.28 -1.91 -17.95
C ASN A 70 -3.70 -0.95 -16.91
N PHE A 71 -3.34 -1.47 -15.75
CA PHE A 71 -2.58 -0.75 -14.73
C PHE A 71 -1.57 -1.68 -14.04
N VAL A 72 -0.52 -1.09 -13.50
CA VAL A 72 0.46 -1.72 -12.62
C VAL A 72 0.81 -0.69 -11.54
N LEU A 73 0.75 -1.10 -10.28
CA LEU A 73 1.12 -0.30 -9.11
C LEU A 73 2.08 -1.09 -8.22
N ALA A 74 3.04 -0.42 -7.61
CA ALA A 74 4.03 -1.01 -6.72
C ALA A 74 4.57 0.03 -5.74
N GLY A 75 4.56 -0.29 -4.45
CA GLY A 75 5.07 0.60 -3.42
C GLY A 75 5.50 -0.15 -2.17
N ASP A 76 6.22 0.55 -1.31
CA ASP A 76 6.74 0.04 -0.06
C ASP A 76 6.65 1.10 1.05
N THR A 77 6.62 0.61 2.29
CA THR A 77 6.74 1.45 3.49
C THR A 77 7.60 0.75 4.55
N THR A 78 8.07 1.52 5.54
CA THR A 78 8.84 1.02 6.68
C THR A 78 7.98 1.08 7.92
N GLU A 79 7.41 -0.05 8.28
CA GLU A 79 6.35 -0.15 9.27
C GLU A 79 6.65 -1.29 10.24
N LEU A 80 6.28 -1.14 11.52
CA LEU A 80 6.60 -2.14 12.54
C LEU A 80 5.66 -3.36 12.47
N THR A 81 4.39 -3.11 12.16
CA THR A 81 3.36 -4.13 11.95
C THR A 81 3.36 -4.59 10.50
N THR A 82 2.44 -5.48 10.13
CA THR A 82 2.32 -5.93 8.74
C THR A 82 1.39 -4.99 8.02
N ILE A 83 1.83 -4.44 6.89
CA ILE A 83 1.02 -3.56 6.04
C ILE A 83 -0.30 -4.24 5.64
N ASP A 84 -1.36 -3.46 5.49
CA ASP A 84 -2.71 -3.88 5.08
C ASP A 84 -3.06 -3.31 3.69
N PRO A 85 -2.42 -3.83 2.61
CA PRO A 85 -2.50 -3.23 1.29
C PRO A 85 -3.89 -3.34 0.67
N HIS A 86 -4.42 -2.22 0.19
CA HIS A 86 -5.70 -2.15 -0.51
C HIS A 86 -5.57 -1.50 -1.89
N LEU A 87 -6.31 -2.03 -2.87
CA LEU A 87 -6.54 -1.34 -4.13
C LEU A 87 -7.81 -0.51 -4.04
N LYS A 88 -7.70 0.79 -4.32
CA LYS A 88 -8.82 1.69 -4.58
C LYS A 88 -8.93 1.98 -6.07
N ILE A 89 -10.12 1.83 -6.64
CA ILE A 89 -10.42 2.13 -8.05
C ILE A 89 -11.53 3.18 -8.07
N TYR A 90 -11.31 4.30 -8.76
CA TYR A 90 -12.25 5.42 -8.85
C TYR A 90 -12.74 5.58 -10.29
N HIS A 91 -14.04 5.39 -10.54
CA HIS A 91 -14.58 5.34 -11.88
C HIS A 91 -16.01 5.86 -12.00
N ASP A 92 -16.38 6.29 -13.21
CA ASP A 92 -17.73 6.77 -13.54
C ASP A 92 -18.51 5.76 -14.41
N CYS A 93 -18.01 4.54 -14.58
CA CYS A 93 -18.67 3.50 -15.36
C CYS A 93 -20.09 3.23 -14.84
N ASN A 94 -21.10 3.40 -15.71
CA ASN A 94 -22.53 3.32 -15.38
C ASN A 94 -22.97 4.18 -14.17
N ASP A 95 -22.30 5.31 -13.91
CA ASP A 95 -22.61 6.18 -12.77
C ASP A 95 -23.56 7.35 -13.10
N GLY A 96 -23.80 7.61 -14.39
CA GLY A 96 -24.71 8.66 -14.84
C GLY A 96 -24.19 10.06 -14.53
N LEU A 97 -25.02 10.92 -13.91
CA LEU A 97 -24.68 12.29 -13.52
C LEU A 97 -24.60 12.43 -11.99
N ILE A 98 -24.08 11.40 -11.31
CA ILE A 98 -23.87 11.43 -9.87
C ILE A 98 -22.57 12.20 -9.59
N PRO A 99 -22.54 13.12 -8.60
CA PRO A 99 -21.30 13.78 -8.22
C PRO A 99 -20.32 12.77 -7.62
N CYS A 100 -19.04 12.96 -7.94
CA CYS A 100 -17.94 12.14 -7.43
C CYS A 100 -17.93 10.73 -8.02
N GLN A 101 -16.81 10.03 -7.92
CA GLN A 101 -16.64 8.77 -8.64
C GLN A 101 -17.06 7.60 -7.75
N ARG A 102 -17.61 6.55 -8.36
CA ARG A 102 -17.75 5.25 -7.70
C ARG A 102 -16.37 4.76 -7.27
N ARG A 103 -16.25 4.27 -6.05
CA ARG A 103 -15.00 3.79 -5.46
C ARG A 103 -15.13 2.33 -5.04
N TRP A 104 -14.42 1.46 -5.74
CA TRP A 104 -14.17 0.10 -5.26
C TRP A 104 -12.95 0.11 -4.35
N LYS A 105 -13.02 -0.68 -3.27
CA LYS A 105 -11.90 -0.91 -2.35
C LYS A 105 -11.87 -2.40 -2.05
N PHE A 106 -10.71 -3.04 -2.23
CA PHE A 106 -10.51 -4.42 -1.80
C PHE A 106 -9.07 -4.66 -1.34
N GLU A 107 -8.96 -5.56 -0.37
CA GLU A 107 -7.72 -5.96 0.28
C GLU A 107 -6.92 -6.92 -0.60
N LEU A 108 -5.60 -6.75 -0.61
CA LEU A 108 -4.67 -7.66 -1.23
C LEU A 108 -4.29 -8.75 -0.21
N PRO A 109 -4.24 -10.04 -0.58
CA PRO A 109 -3.88 -11.08 0.37
C PRO A 109 -2.45 -10.92 0.91
N ASN A 110 -2.27 -11.04 2.22
CA ASN A 110 -0.99 -10.77 2.90
C ASN A 110 0.20 -11.60 2.38
N HIS A 111 -0.03 -12.75 1.74
CA HIS A 111 1.04 -13.58 1.16
C HIS A 111 1.68 -12.99 -0.12
N TYR A 112 1.15 -11.86 -0.61
CA TYR A 112 1.76 -11.01 -1.64
C TYR A 112 2.66 -9.89 -1.06
N ILE A 113 2.63 -9.67 0.25
CA ILE A 113 3.55 -8.74 0.92
C ILE A 113 4.93 -9.39 0.95
N THR A 114 5.95 -8.62 0.56
CA THR A 114 7.34 -9.08 0.50
C THR A 114 8.26 -8.14 1.24
N SER A 115 9.37 -8.66 1.78
CA SER A 115 10.36 -7.84 2.48
C SER A 115 11.35 -7.21 1.51
N GLY A 116 11.81 -6.00 1.80
CA GLY A 116 12.85 -5.28 1.05
C GLY A 116 12.31 -4.18 0.13
N LYS A 117 13.20 -3.62 -0.70
CA LYS A 117 12.96 -2.41 -1.51
C LYS A 117 12.24 -2.63 -2.86
N HIS A 118 12.00 -3.89 -3.23
CA HIS A 118 11.43 -4.23 -4.53
C HIS A 118 10.41 -5.35 -4.36
N PRO A 119 9.35 -5.40 -5.19
CA PRO A 119 8.33 -6.42 -5.07
C PRO A 119 8.94 -7.77 -5.41
N GLY A 120 8.95 -8.68 -4.44
CA GLY A 120 9.24 -10.09 -4.73
C GLY A 120 8.08 -10.78 -5.45
N LYS A 121 6.87 -10.19 -5.39
CA LYS A 121 5.63 -10.68 -6.01
C LYS A 121 4.72 -9.51 -6.40
N THR A 122 3.93 -9.72 -7.45
CA THR A 122 2.87 -8.82 -7.89
C THR A 122 1.58 -9.62 -8.00
N LEU A 123 0.50 -9.15 -7.37
CA LEU A 123 -0.83 -9.73 -7.53
C LEU A 123 -1.39 -9.36 -8.91
N ASP A 124 -1.79 -10.34 -9.71
CA ASP A 124 -2.55 -10.10 -10.94
C ASP A 124 -4.03 -10.40 -10.68
N ILE A 125 -4.88 -9.37 -10.72
CA ILE A 125 -6.34 -9.53 -10.51
C ILE A 125 -7.09 -9.93 -11.78
N GLY A 126 -6.40 -10.03 -12.92
CA GLY A 126 -6.98 -10.32 -14.22
C GLY A 126 -7.75 -9.13 -14.80
N THR A 127 -8.88 -9.42 -15.45
CA THR A 127 -9.73 -8.41 -16.09
C THR A 127 -11.07 -8.27 -15.37
N TRP A 128 -11.38 -7.08 -14.89
CA TRP A 128 -12.63 -6.78 -14.16
C TRP A 128 -13.47 -5.76 -14.94
N ASN A 129 -14.79 -5.97 -14.96
CA ASN A 129 -15.73 -5.04 -15.57
C ASN A 129 -16.42 -4.19 -14.49
N LEU A 130 -16.21 -2.87 -14.57
CA LEU A 130 -16.65 -1.85 -13.62
C LEU A 130 -18.16 -1.61 -13.59
N GLU A 131 -18.92 -2.29 -14.46
CA GLU A 131 -20.39 -2.32 -14.40
C GLU A 131 -20.91 -3.06 -13.16
N ALA A 132 -20.12 -3.99 -12.60
CA ALA A 132 -20.51 -4.69 -11.37
C ALA A 132 -20.75 -3.68 -10.24
N LYS A 133 -21.60 -4.05 -9.27
CA LYS A 133 -21.75 -3.27 -8.02
C LYS A 133 -21.14 -4.07 -6.88
N MET A 134 -20.15 -3.49 -6.22
CA MET A 134 -19.45 -4.15 -5.13
C MET A 134 -20.19 -3.91 -3.80
N PRO A 135 -20.31 -4.93 -2.93
CA PRO A 135 -20.79 -4.71 -1.57
C PRO A 135 -19.91 -3.67 -0.86
N GLY A 136 -20.53 -2.66 -0.26
CA GLY A 136 -19.80 -1.59 0.44
C GLY A 136 -19.15 -0.55 -0.49
N GLU A 137 -19.44 -0.57 -1.78
CA GLU A 137 -19.06 0.50 -2.70
C GLU A 137 -19.61 1.86 -2.24
N SER A 138 -18.79 2.90 -2.38
CA SER A 138 -19.11 4.28 -2.00
C SER A 138 -18.78 5.23 -3.14
N HIS A 139 -19.17 6.49 -3.02
CA HIS A 139 -18.72 7.58 -3.89
C HIS A 139 -17.65 8.41 -3.18
N ASP A 140 -16.61 8.81 -3.92
CA ASP A 140 -15.49 9.59 -3.39
C ASP A 140 -15.09 10.71 -4.34
N CYS A 141 -14.93 11.91 -3.79
CA CYS A 141 -14.62 13.15 -4.52
C CYS A 141 -13.15 13.55 -4.34
N ILE A 142 -12.46 12.93 -3.38
CA ILE A 142 -11.12 13.29 -2.94
C ILE A 142 -10.23 12.10 -3.29
N HIS A 143 -9.45 12.29 -4.34
CA HIS A 143 -8.50 11.30 -4.86
C HIS A 143 -7.10 11.63 -4.39
#